data_AF-A0A9X6SRH9-F1
#
_entry.id   AF-A0A9X6SRH9-F1
#
_cell.length_a   1.000
_cell.length_b   1.000
_cell.length_c   1.000
_cell.angle_alpha   90.00
_cell.angle_beta   90.00
_cell.angle_gamma   90.00
#
_symmetry.space_group_name_H-M   'P 1'
#
loop_
_entity.id
_entity.type
_entity.pdbx_description
1 polymer ?
#
loop_
_entity_poly.entity_id
_entity_poly.type
_entity_poly.pdbx_seq_one_letter_code
_entity_poly.pdbx_strand_id
1 'polypeptide(L)'
;MIKDLIQQYQKLEERIPTLPLDVYTLSEGIYIKLSIDKSIEEQKQDVLDSILVINQKREAIRNPNLVDSYKKLDACSSILNNDSNKVIDIPARVIWSANPFTLFMKIESFNELKQLPTYKSTLTDEHLIIHTNQFLNRLDSPSITEKMISMFPFVKKNDAKLVIARETFPELMSYIDSDERESLYQRTKEFYSQNITKIREFFRELPEDIVKHVKPKSAYIKLFLDVPVEYYEKEYDLYIYPRIFSKNQFNMMADGELKGIPAIDFTVNDNKPYQ
;
A
#
# COMPACT_ATOMS: atom_id res chain seq x y z
N MET A 1 -23.25 -9.63 -20.45
CA MET A 1 -23.35 -9.47 -18.99
C MET A 1 -22.18 -8.70 -18.40
N ILE A 2 -20.93 -9.22 -18.38
CA ILE A 2 -19.78 -8.46 -17.82
C ILE A 2 -19.51 -7.17 -18.61
N LYS A 3 -19.49 -7.21 -19.95
CA LYS A 3 -19.31 -6.01 -20.79
C LYS A 3 -20.38 -4.96 -20.53
N ASP A 4 -21.64 -5.39 -20.37
CA ASP A 4 -22.76 -4.49 -20.09
C ASP A 4 -22.64 -3.88 -18.67
N LEU A 5 -22.22 -4.67 -17.68
CA LEU A 5 -21.95 -4.20 -16.32
C LEU A 5 -20.80 -3.18 -16.29
N ILE A 6 -19.72 -3.42 -17.03
CA ILE A 6 -18.58 -2.48 -17.14
C ILE A 6 -19.06 -1.16 -17.74
N GLN A 7 -19.83 -1.20 -18.82
CA GLN A 7 -20.36 0.03 -19.45
C GLN A 7 -21.31 0.79 -18.52
N GLN A 8 -22.14 0.09 -17.74
CA GLN A 8 -23.01 0.75 -16.77
C GLN A 8 -22.22 1.33 -15.60
N TYR A 9 -21.19 0.63 -15.13
CA TYR A 9 -20.30 1.12 -14.09
C TYR A 9 -19.54 2.36 -14.54
N GLN A 10 -18.95 2.36 -15.74
CA GLN A 10 -18.27 3.53 -16.32
C GLN A 10 -19.20 4.74 -16.38
N LYS A 11 -20.44 4.56 -16.84
CA LYS A 11 -21.45 5.63 -16.85
C LYS A 11 -21.82 6.13 -15.46
N LEU A 12 -21.79 5.26 -14.44
CA LEU A 12 -22.07 5.63 -13.06
C LEU A 12 -20.88 6.38 -12.45
N GLU A 13 -19.66 5.94 -12.71
CA GLU A 13 -18.42 6.57 -12.27
C GLU A 13 -18.24 7.97 -12.88
N GLU A 14 -18.55 8.15 -14.16
CA GLU A 14 -18.57 9.47 -14.81
C GLU A 14 -19.55 10.44 -14.14
N ARG A 15 -20.67 9.93 -13.61
CA ARG A 15 -21.69 10.73 -12.91
C ARG A 15 -21.39 10.93 -11.43
N ILE A 16 -20.74 9.96 -10.81
CA ILE A 16 -20.42 9.89 -9.38
C ILE A 16 -18.97 9.43 -9.25
N PRO A 17 -17.99 10.33 -9.46
CA PRO A 17 -16.57 9.96 -9.41
C PRO A 17 -16.12 9.40 -8.04
N THR A 18 -16.88 9.69 -6.98
CA THR A 18 -16.63 9.21 -5.61
C THR A 18 -17.13 7.79 -5.36
N LEU A 19 -17.91 7.21 -6.28
CA LEU A 19 -18.57 5.91 -6.11
C LEU A 19 -17.64 4.79 -5.61
N PRO A 20 -16.40 4.63 -6.13
CA PRO A 20 -15.47 3.62 -5.62
C PRO A 20 -15.14 3.78 -4.13
N LEU A 21 -15.02 5.03 -3.65
CA LEU A 21 -14.70 5.35 -2.26
C LEU A 21 -15.94 5.30 -1.36
N ASP A 22 -17.10 5.63 -1.91
CA ASP A 22 -18.37 5.59 -1.16
C ASP A 22 -18.67 4.16 -0.68
N VAL A 23 -18.40 3.17 -1.53
CA VAL A 23 -18.56 1.73 -1.21
C VAL A 23 -17.34 1.11 -0.49
N TYR A 24 -16.22 1.82 -0.42
CA TYR A 24 -15.01 1.32 0.22
C TYR A 24 -15.19 1.23 1.75
N THR A 25 -14.93 0.05 2.31
CA THR A 25 -14.97 -0.19 3.75
C THR A 25 -13.57 -0.43 4.28
N LEU A 26 -13.15 0.38 5.26
CA LEU A 26 -11.90 0.19 5.98
C LEU A 26 -11.84 -1.21 6.60
N SER A 27 -10.66 -1.85 6.53
CA SER A 27 -10.46 -3.14 7.21
C SER A 27 -10.34 -2.98 8.73
N GLU A 28 -10.51 -4.07 9.46
CA GLU A 28 -10.27 -4.14 10.90
C GLU A 28 -8.82 -3.74 11.19
N GLY A 29 -8.62 -2.89 12.19
CA GLY A 29 -7.30 -2.40 12.52
C GLY A 29 -7.29 -1.09 13.32
N ILE A 30 -6.07 -0.69 13.66
CA ILE A 30 -5.74 0.55 14.36
C ILE A 30 -5.07 1.46 13.32
N TYR A 31 -5.68 2.61 13.05
CA TYR A 31 -5.25 3.58 12.03
C TYR A 31 -4.59 4.75 12.74
N ILE A 32 -3.35 5.02 12.36
CA ILE A 32 -2.45 5.99 13.00
C ILE A 32 -1.87 6.86 11.92
N LYS A 33 -1.91 8.18 12.11
CA LYS A 33 -1.27 9.14 11.22
C LYS A 33 -0.17 9.90 11.96
N LEU A 34 1.02 9.95 11.39
CA LEU A 34 2.18 10.67 11.94
C LEU A 34 2.61 11.79 11.00
N SER A 35 2.91 12.96 11.53
CA SER A 35 3.62 14.00 10.81
C SER A 35 5.07 13.58 10.57
N ILE A 36 5.53 13.75 9.33
CA ILE A 36 6.92 13.51 8.93
C ILE A 36 7.88 14.57 9.48
N ASP A 37 7.35 15.74 9.86
CA ASP A 37 8.12 16.92 10.26
C ASP A 37 8.27 17.06 11.79
N LYS A 38 7.69 16.14 12.55
CA LYS A 38 7.73 16.13 14.02
C LYS A 38 8.40 14.86 14.53
N SER A 39 9.11 14.95 15.65
CA SER A 39 9.53 13.74 16.37
C SER A 39 8.33 12.95 16.90
N ILE A 40 8.51 11.67 17.21
CA ILE A 40 7.43 10.83 17.77
C ILE A 40 6.96 11.40 19.11
N GLU A 41 7.87 11.89 19.94
CA GLU A 41 7.60 12.42 21.27
C GLU A 41 6.77 13.70 21.22
N GLU A 42 7.07 14.61 20.30
CA GLU A 42 6.33 15.88 20.14
C GLU A 42 4.87 15.67 19.71
N GLN A 43 4.61 14.63 18.91
CA GLN A 43 3.27 14.36 18.37
C GLN A 43 2.51 13.25 19.11
N LYS A 44 3.13 12.60 20.11
CA LYS A 44 2.61 11.38 20.75
C LYS A 44 1.16 11.54 21.24
N GLN A 45 0.86 12.63 21.94
CA GLN A 45 -0.47 12.85 22.53
C GLN A 45 -1.52 13.12 21.45
N ASP A 46 -1.22 14.02 20.51
CA ASP A 46 -2.10 14.34 19.37
C ASP A 46 -2.43 13.07 18.56
N VAL A 47 -1.45 12.18 18.40
CA VAL A 47 -1.64 10.90 17.71
C VAL A 47 -2.56 9.98 18.51
N LEU A 48 -2.36 9.81 19.82
CA LEU A 48 -3.23 8.99 20.67
C LEU A 48 -4.70 9.46 20.66
N ASP A 49 -4.89 10.77 20.64
CA ASP A 49 -6.21 11.39 20.60
C ASP A 49 -6.89 11.22 19.24
N SER A 50 -6.12 11.04 18.16
CA SER A 50 -6.59 10.89 16.78
C SER A 50 -6.56 9.46 16.24
N ILE A 51 -6.27 8.44 17.06
CA ILE A 51 -6.32 7.03 16.62
C ILE A 51 -7.73 6.63 16.20
N LEU A 52 -7.89 6.15 14.97
CA LEU A 52 -9.12 5.51 14.51
C LEU A 52 -9.02 4.00 14.75
N VAL A 53 -10.08 3.40 15.30
CA VAL A 53 -10.15 1.95 15.51
C VAL A 53 -11.37 1.39 14.78
N ILE A 54 -11.11 0.45 13.87
CA ILE A 54 -12.14 -0.31 13.15
C ILE A 54 -12.18 -1.72 13.71
N ASN A 55 -13.33 -2.14 14.22
CA ASN A 55 -13.50 -3.47 14.79
C ASN A 55 -13.72 -4.56 13.70
N GLN A 56 -13.79 -5.82 14.12
CA GLN A 56 -14.10 -6.97 13.26
C GLN A 56 -15.42 -6.86 12.46
N LYS A 57 -16.38 -6.06 12.92
CA LYS A 57 -17.67 -5.82 12.23
C LYS A 57 -17.59 -4.67 11.22
N ARG A 58 -16.39 -4.12 10.99
CA ARG A 58 -16.15 -2.93 10.14
C ARG A 58 -16.79 -1.65 10.69
N GLU A 59 -16.99 -1.58 12.00
CA GLU A 59 -17.52 -0.39 12.67
C GLU A 59 -16.38 0.43 13.26
N ALA A 60 -16.46 1.75 13.11
CA ALA A 60 -15.55 2.67 13.77
C ALA A 60 -15.99 2.89 15.22
N ILE A 61 -15.19 2.35 16.15
CA ILE A 61 -15.48 2.36 17.59
C ILE A 61 -14.73 3.48 18.33
N ARG A 62 -13.75 4.11 17.66
CA ARG A 62 -13.00 5.27 18.15
C ARG A 62 -12.78 6.23 16.98
N ASN A 63 -13.01 7.53 17.21
CA ASN A 63 -12.86 8.59 16.22
C ASN A 63 -13.56 8.33 14.87
N PRO A 64 -14.87 8.02 14.85
CA PRO A 64 -15.61 7.68 13.63
C PRO A 64 -15.63 8.80 12.58
N ASN A 65 -15.47 10.05 13.00
CA ASN A 65 -15.35 11.21 12.12
C ASN A 65 -14.09 11.16 11.23
N LEU A 66 -13.11 10.31 11.52
CA LEU A 66 -11.89 10.17 10.72
C LEU A 66 -12.03 9.13 9.60
N VAL A 67 -13.11 8.34 9.56
CA VAL A 67 -13.27 7.24 8.59
C VAL A 67 -13.06 7.72 7.16
N ASP A 68 -13.73 8.80 6.76
CA ASP A 68 -13.66 9.28 5.38
C ASP A 68 -12.26 9.77 5.01
N SER A 69 -11.52 10.37 5.96
CA SER A 69 -10.14 10.80 5.73
C SER A 69 -9.17 9.63 5.49
N TYR A 70 -9.45 8.45 6.08
CA TYR A 70 -8.62 7.27 5.90
C TYR A 70 -9.03 6.42 4.69
N LYS A 71 -10.28 6.49 4.21
CA LYS A 71 -10.75 5.64 3.09
C LYS A 71 -9.83 5.72 1.88
N LYS A 72 -9.50 6.94 1.44
CA LYS A 72 -8.67 7.15 0.25
C LYS A 72 -7.22 6.72 0.50
N LEU A 73 -6.64 7.10 1.64
CA LEU A 73 -5.28 6.72 2.02
C LEU A 73 -5.13 5.20 2.09
N ASP A 74 -6.09 4.51 2.69
CA ASP A 74 -6.11 3.06 2.83
C ASP A 74 -6.25 2.35 1.48
N ALA A 75 -7.15 2.85 0.63
CA ALA A 75 -7.34 2.33 -0.73
C ALA A 75 -6.06 2.45 -1.57
N CYS A 76 -5.39 3.61 -1.53
CA CYS A 76 -4.13 3.86 -2.25
C CYS A 76 -2.90 3.16 -1.64
N SER A 77 -3.04 2.55 -0.46
CA SER A 77 -1.93 1.88 0.24
C SER A 77 -2.11 0.38 0.34
N SER A 78 -3.29 -0.13 0.02
CA SER A 78 -3.61 -1.56 0.08
C SER A 78 -2.96 -2.33 -1.06
N ILE A 79 -2.46 -3.53 -0.76
CA ILE A 79 -1.98 -4.46 -1.78
C ILE A 79 -3.14 -5.03 -2.60
N LEU A 80 -2.88 -5.29 -3.89
CA LEU A 80 -3.90 -5.85 -4.78
C LEU A 80 -4.30 -7.27 -4.35
N ASN A 81 -5.61 -7.53 -4.28
CA ASN A 81 -6.23 -8.82 -3.98
C ASN A 81 -5.89 -9.44 -2.60
N ASN A 82 -5.31 -8.69 -1.65
CA ASN A 82 -4.71 -9.28 -0.43
C ASN A 82 -3.78 -10.46 -0.74
N ASP A 83 -3.15 -10.45 -1.93
CA ASP A 83 -2.30 -11.54 -2.38
C ASP A 83 -0.90 -11.37 -1.80
N SER A 84 -0.50 -12.31 -0.94
CA SER A 84 0.83 -12.33 -0.33
C SER A 84 2.00 -12.37 -1.34
N ASN A 85 1.74 -12.74 -2.60
CA ASN A 85 2.72 -12.71 -3.69
C ASN A 85 2.85 -11.32 -4.35
N LYS A 86 1.92 -10.40 -4.05
CA LYS A 86 1.93 -9.00 -4.54
C LYS A 86 2.41 -8.01 -3.48
N VAL A 87 2.74 -8.51 -2.28
CA VAL A 87 3.44 -7.76 -1.25
C VAL A 87 4.77 -7.27 -1.78
N ILE A 88 5.13 -6.03 -1.46
CA ILE A 88 6.41 -5.45 -1.90
C ILE A 88 7.57 -6.06 -1.14
N ASP A 89 7.38 -6.33 0.15
CA ASP A 89 8.36 -6.88 1.09
C ASP A 89 8.51 -8.42 1.00
N ILE A 90 8.67 -8.99 -0.20
CA ILE A 90 8.92 -10.45 -0.38
C ILE A 90 10.41 -10.77 -0.18
N PRO A 91 10.81 -11.86 0.50
CA PRO A 91 9.96 -12.95 1.00
C PRO A 91 9.46 -12.76 2.44
N ALA A 92 9.87 -11.68 3.12
CA ALA A 92 9.60 -11.48 4.55
C ALA A 92 8.10 -11.35 4.87
N ARG A 93 7.35 -10.62 4.04
CA ARG A 93 5.91 -10.37 4.15
C ARG A 93 5.53 -9.75 5.50
N VAL A 94 6.36 -8.84 6.00
CA VAL A 94 6.13 -8.11 7.25
C VAL A 94 5.31 -6.85 6.98
N ILE A 95 5.66 -6.11 5.93
CA ILE A 95 4.97 -4.87 5.52
C ILE A 95 3.95 -5.19 4.43
N TRP A 96 2.67 -4.90 4.71
CA TRP A 96 1.49 -5.21 3.88
C TRP A 96 0.92 -3.99 3.16
N SER A 97 1.70 -2.92 3.05
CA SER A 97 1.36 -1.73 2.27
C SER A 97 2.02 -1.76 0.89
N ALA A 98 1.47 -0.97 -0.01
CA ALA A 98 1.96 -0.75 -1.37
C ALA A 98 2.60 0.63 -1.58
N ASN A 99 2.55 1.50 -0.56
CA ASN A 99 2.86 2.92 -0.66
C ASN A 99 4.00 3.31 0.30
N PRO A 100 5.02 4.08 -0.12
CA PRO A 100 6.16 4.44 0.73
C PRO A 100 5.75 5.23 1.97
N PHE A 101 4.63 5.96 1.95
CA PHE A 101 4.13 6.76 3.06
C PHE A 101 3.34 5.95 4.10
N THR A 102 3.39 4.61 4.01
CA THR A 102 2.61 3.75 4.90
C THR A 102 3.34 2.50 5.33
N LEU A 103 3.06 2.05 6.55
CA LEU A 103 3.44 0.73 7.05
C LEU A 103 2.20 0.03 7.59
N PHE A 104 1.77 -1.01 6.88
CA PHE A 104 0.70 -1.89 7.35
C PHE A 104 1.32 -3.16 7.92
N MET A 105 1.12 -3.41 9.21
CA MET A 105 1.73 -4.57 9.89
C MET A 105 0.67 -5.29 10.70
N LYS A 106 0.72 -6.62 10.73
CA LYS A 106 -0.23 -7.39 11.53
C LYS A 106 0.01 -7.16 13.01
N ILE A 107 -1.06 -6.99 13.78
CA ILE A 107 -0.97 -6.77 15.23
C ILE A 107 -0.27 -7.93 15.93
N GLU A 108 -0.52 -9.17 15.50
CA GLU A 108 0.14 -10.37 16.02
C GLU A 108 1.68 -10.38 15.85
N SER A 109 2.26 -9.53 15.00
CA SER A 109 3.72 -9.41 14.87
C SER A 109 4.38 -8.70 16.07
N PHE A 110 3.59 -8.03 16.91
CA PHE A 110 4.02 -7.29 18.09
C PHE A 110 3.62 -8.03 19.38
N ASN A 111 4.31 -9.13 19.68
CA ASN A 111 4.02 -10.00 20.83
C ASN A 111 4.04 -9.29 22.19
N GLU A 112 4.66 -8.12 22.28
CA GLU A 112 4.74 -7.32 23.50
C GLU A 112 3.52 -6.44 23.75
N LEU A 113 2.56 -6.38 22.83
CA LEU A 113 1.27 -5.75 23.08
C LEU A 113 0.53 -6.52 24.18
N LYS A 114 0.16 -5.80 25.25
CA LYS A 114 -0.61 -6.36 26.37
C LYS A 114 -1.86 -7.07 25.83
N GLN A 115 -2.14 -8.27 26.35
CA GLN A 115 -3.23 -9.18 25.95
C GLN A 115 -3.04 -10.06 24.71
N LEU A 116 -1.93 -9.95 23.96
CA LEU A 116 -1.67 -10.91 22.88
C LEU A 116 -1.13 -12.24 23.43
N PRO A 117 -1.60 -13.40 22.93
CA PRO A 117 -0.90 -14.66 23.19
C PRO A 117 0.52 -14.57 22.62
N THR A 118 1.50 -15.13 23.32
CA THR A 118 2.90 -15.17 22.85
C THR A 118 2.99 -16.02 21.58
N TYR A 119 3.32 -15.39 20.44
CA TYR A 119 3.62 -16.10 19.20
C TYR A 119 5.12 -16.43 19.08
N LYS A 120 5.48 -17.43 18.25
CA LYS A 120 6.86 -17.95 18.13
C LYS A 120 7.87 -16.96 17.53
N SER A 121 7.43 -15.97 16.76
CA SER A 121 8.30 -14.97 16.14
C SER A 121 7.88 -13.57 16.60
N THR A 122 8.77 -12.87 17.29
CA THR A 122 8.60 -11.45 17.63
C THR A 122 9.33 -10.61 16.60
N LEU A 123 8.66 -9.58 16.08
CA LEU A 123 9.33 -8.59 15.25
C LEU A 123 10.22 -7.72 16.15
N THR A 124 11.53 -7.88 16.04
CA THR A 124 12.53 -7.08 16.77
C THR A 124 12.75 -5.74 16.08
N ASP A 125 13.41 -4.80 16.75
CA ASP A 125 13.79 -3.52 16.14
C ASP A 125 14.67 -3.76 14.90
N GLU A 126 15.61 -4.69 14.99
CA GLU A 126 16.49 -5.08 13.87
C GLU A 126 15.69 -5.62 12.68
N HIS A 127 14.74 -6.54 12.90
CA HIS A 127 13.88 -7.04 11.83
C HIS A 127 13.09 -5.89 11.19
N LEU A 128 12.51 -5.00 12.00
CA LEU A 128 11.70 -3.90 11.49
C LEU A 128 12.53 -2.89 10.69
N ILE A 129 13.76 -2.57 11.14
CA ILE A 129 14.72 -1.74 10.39
C ILE A 129 15.04 -2.39 9.04
N ILE A 130 15.40 -3.67 9.04
CA ILE A 130 15.78 -4.40 7.82
C ILE A 130 14.61 -4.43 6.82
N HIS A 131 13.42 -4.83 7.26
CA HIS A 131 12.26 -4.95 6.38
C HIS A 131 11.77 -3.59 5.89
N THR A 132 11.79 -2.55 6.73
CA THR A 132 11.43 -1.19 6.29
C THR A 132 12.39 -0.68 5.23
N ASN A 133 13.71 -0.85 5.43
CA ASN A 133 14.70 -0.45 4.43
C ASN A 133 14.56 -1.24 3.12
N GLN A 134 14.34 -2.55 3.18
CA GLN A 134 14.13 -3.39 1.99
C GLN A 134 12.84 -3.01 1.25
N PHE A 135 11.76 -2.77 1.99
CA PHE A 135 10.49 -2.30 1.45
C PHE A 135 10.65 -0.98 0.72
N LEU A 136 11.26 0.03 1.37
CA LEU A 136 11.50 1.32 0.77
C LEU A 136 12.39 1.20 -0.46
N ASN A 137 13.52 0.49 -0.39
CA ASN A 137 14.42 0.35 -1.55
C ASN A 137 13.72 -0.25 -2.78
N ARG A 138 12.65 -1.04 -2.63
CA ARG A 138 11.86 -1.57 -3.76
C ARG A 138 10.87 -0.57 -4.36
N LEU A 139 10.72 0.58 -3.73
CA LEU A 139 9.88 1.71 -4.11
C LEU A 139 10.70 2.93 -4.58
N ASP A 140 12.03 2.82 -4.60
CA ASP A 140 12.89 3.86 -5.16
C ASP A 140 12.67 4.02 -6.68
N SER A 141 13.07 5.18 -7.22
CA SER A 141 12.87 5.52 -8.63
C SER A 141 13.45 4.47 -9.59
N PRO A 142 14.68 3.94 -9.38
CA PRO A 142 15.21 2.85 -10.20
C PRO A 142 14.34 1.58 -10.17
N SER A 143 13.94 1.09 -8.99
CA SER A 143 13.15 -0.13 -8.85
C SER A 143 11.76 0.02 -9.46
N ILE A 144 11.14 1.19 -9.32
CA ILE A 144 9.86 1.48 -9.96
C ILE A 144 10.02 1.56 -11.49
N THR A 145 11.06 2.22 -11.98
CA THR A 145 11.35 2.29 -13.42
C THR A 145 11.49 0.89 -14.02
N GLU A 146 12.24 0.00 -13.36
CA GLU A 146 12.37 -1.39 -13.77
C GLU A 146 11.02 -2.12 -13.86
N LYS A 147 10.14 -1.92 -12.88
CA LYS A 147 8.78 -2.47 -12.89
C LYS A 147 7.94 -1.91 -14.03
N MET A 148 7.99 -0.61 -14.29
CA MET A 148 7.26 0.04 -15.38
C MET A 148 7.72 -0.52 -16.73
N ILE A 149 9.03 -0.60 -16.98
CA ILE A 149 9.53 -1.13 -18.25
C ILE A 149 9.29 -2.64 -18.39
N SER A 150 9.14 -3.38 -17.28
CA SER A 150 8.83 -4.82 -17.30
C SER A 150 7.52 -5.15 -18.00
N MET A 151 6.59 -4.19 -18.08
CA MET A 151 5.30 -4.34 -18.74
C MET A 151 5.39 -4.49 -20.26
N PHE A 152 6.55 -4.21 -20.85
CA PHE A 152 6.81 -4.26 -22.29
C PHE A 152 7.75 -5.42 -22.65
N PRO A 153 7.37 -6.69 -22.44
CA PRO A 153 8.26 -7.86 -22.64
C PRO A 153 8.64 -8.07 -24.12
N PHE A 154 7.83 -7.56 -25.05
CA PHE A 154 8.01 -7.68 -26.51
C PHE A 154 9.12 -6.77 -27.05
N VAL A 155 9.65 -5.88 -26.23
CA VAL A 155 10.79 -5.01 -26.56
C VAL A 155 12.04 -5.60 -25.91
N LYS A 156 13.11 -5.81 -26.68
CA LYS A 156 14.31 -6.50 -26.15
C LYS A 156 15.22 -5.61 -25.30
N LYS A 157 15.44 -4.36 -25.71
CA LYS A 157 16.38 -3.43 -25.06
C LYS A 157 15.68 -2.57 -24.02
N ASN A 158 16.29 -2.42 -22.84
CA ASN A 158 15.72 -1.61 -21.76
C ASN A 158 15.56 -0.13 -22.15
N ASP A 159 16.52 0.46 -22.86
CA ASP A 159 16.40 1.86 -23.31
C ASP A 159 15.18 2.07 -24.22
N ALA A 160 14.90 1.10 -25.11
CA ALA A 160 13.73 1.15 -25.96
C ALA A 160 12.42 0.96 -25.16
N LYS A 161 12.43 0.10 -24.14
CA LYS A 161 11.28 -0.03 -23.22
C LYS A 161 11.03 1.27 -22.46
N LEU A 162 12.09 1.96 -22.05
CA LEU A 162 11.98 3.23 -21.33
C LEU A 162 11.34 4.31 -22.20
N VAL A 163 11.71 4.39 -23.48
CA VAL A 163 11.06 5.29 -24.44
C VAL A 163 9.56 4.98 -24.54
N ILE A 164 9.21 3.71 -24.74
CA ILE A 164 7.80 3.30 -24.85
C ILE A 164 7.05 3.56 -23.53
N ALA A 165 7.66 3.33 -22.38
CA ALA A 165 7.06 3.62 -21.08
C ALA A 165 6.76 5.12 -20.91
N ARG A 166 7.67 5.99 -21.35
CA ARG A 166 7.48 7.46 -21.34
C ARG A 166 6.39 7.92 -22.31
N GLU A 167 6.26 7.26 -23.46
CA GLU A 167 5.18 7.54 -24.41
C GLU A 167 3.82 7.03 -23.89
N THR A 168 3.80 5.88 -23.21
CA THR A 168 2.57 5.24 -22.72
C THR A 168 2.07 5.88 -21.41
N PHE A 169 2.99 6.29 -20.52
CA PHE A 169 2.68 6.83 -19.19
C PHE A 169 3.47 8.12 -18.93
N PRO A 170 3.28 9.18 -19.74
CA PRO A 170 4.12 10.39 -19.68
C PRO A 170 4.10 11.07 -18.30
N GLU A 171 2.93 11.17 -17.67
CA GLU A 171 2.78 11.81 -16.36
C GLU A 171 3.48 11.02 -15.25
N LEU A 172 3.29 9.69 -15.21
CA LEU A 172 3.92 8.83 -14.19
C LEU A 172 5.43 8.77 -14.37
N MET A 173 5.92 8.63 -15.60
CA MET A 173 7.36 8.62 -15.86
C MET A 173 8.00 9.97 -15.53
N SER A 174 7.33 11.08 -15.83
CA SER A 174 7.77 12.42 -15.41
C SER A 174 7.79 12.56 -13.89
N TYR A 175 6.83 11.97 -13.18
CA TYR A 175 6.80 11.99 -11.71
C TYR A 175 7.91 11.12 -11.10
N ILE A 176 8.20 9.93 -11.66
CA ILE A 176 9.34 9.10 -11.23
C ILE A 176 10.66 9.89 -11.32
N ASP A 177 10.84 10.62 -12.41
CA ASP A 177 12.05 11.41 -12.70
C ASP A 177 12.08 12.78 -11.98
N SER A 178 11.06 13.11 -11.17
CA SER A 178 10.92 14.44 -10.56
C SER A 178 11.71 14.62 -9.26
N ASP A 179 12.32 15.80 -9.10
CA ASP A 179 12.98 16.22 -7.84
C ASP A 179 12.00 16.24 -6.66
N GLU A 180 10.73 16.55 -6.93
CA GLU A 180 9.65 16.56 -5.94
C GLU A 180 9.45 15.17 -5.32
N ARG A 181 9.33 14.13 -6.17
CA ARG A 181 9.20 12.74 -5.71
C ARG A 181 10.45 12.32 -4.95
N GLU A 182 11.63 12.58 -5.50
CA GLU A 182 12.90 12.20 -4.89
C GLU A 182 13.05 12.83 -3.51
N SER A 183 12.76 14.14 -3.38
CA SER A 183 12.83 14.85 -2.11
C SER A 183 11.88 14.27 -1.06
N LEU A 184 10.61 14.04 -1.43
CA LEU A 184 9.61 13.48 -0.52
C LEU A 184 9.93 12.03 -0.12
N TYR A 185 10.43 11.22 -1.07
CA TYR A 185 10.86 9.85 -0.83
C TYR A 185 12.07 9.80 0.11
N GLN A 186 13.07 10.68 -0.05
CA GLN A 186 14.22 10.74 0.87
C GLN A 186 13.81 11.17 2.27
N ARG A 187 12.95 12.20 2.40
CA ARG A 187 12.39 12.60 3.70
C ARG A 187 11.67 11.43 4.38
N THR A 188 10.92 10.64 3.61
CA THR A 188 10.20 9.45 4.10
C THR A 188 11.18 8.39 4.62
N LYS A 189 12.24 8.12 3.86
CA LYS A 189 13.29 7.17 4.22
C LYS A 189 14.05 7.60 5.47
N GLU A 190 14.39 8.88 5.56
CA GLU A 190 15.04 9.47 6.73
C GLU A 190 14.14 9.39 7.97
N PHE A 191 12.87 9.76 7.83
CA PHE A 191 11.89 9.70 8.92
C PHE A 191 11.81 8.28 9.50
N TYR A 192 11.61 7.26 8.66
CA TYR A 192 11.57 5.89 9.16
C TYR A 192 12.90 5.46 9.75
N SER A 193 14.02 5.73 9.09
CA SER A 193 15.34 5.32 9.59
C SER A 193 15.65 5.88 10.98
N GLN A 194 15.21 7.11 11.27
CA GLN A 194 15.42 7.77 12.56
C GLN A 194 14.40 7.37 13.63
N ASN A 195 13.17 7.01 13.22
CA ASN A 195 12.06 6.86 14.16
C ASN A 195 11.51 5.43 14.28
N ILE A 196 11.95 4.46 13.48
CA ILE A 196 11.32 3.13 13.44
C ILE A 196 11.29 2.39 14.79
N THR A 197 12.35 2.52 15.59
CA THR A 197 12.39 1.97 16.95
C THR A 197 11.39 2.67 17.87
N LYS A 198 11.30 4.00 17.79
CA LYS A 198 10.33 4.81 18.56
C LYS A 198 8.89 4.55 18.15
N ILE A 199 8.65 4.34 16.85
CA ILE A 199 7.34 3.94 16.32
C ILE A 199 6.92 2.58 16.91
N ARG A 200 7.86 1.63 16.97
CA ARG A 200 7.60 0.32 17.58
C ARG A 200 7.37 0.42 19.09
N GLU A 201 8.13 1.25 19.80
CA GLU A 201 7.91 1.55 21.21
C GLU A 201 6.53 2.18 21.44
N PHE A 202 6.17 3.17 20.62
CA PHE A 202 4.84 3.78 20.64
C PHE A 202 3.73 2.73 20.45
N PHE A 203 3.89 1.79 19.50
CA PHE A 203 2.94 0.69 19.34
C PHE A 203 2.85 -0.17 20.59
N ARG A 204 3.98 -0.54 21.21
CA ARG A 204 4.00 -1.32 22.46
C ARG A 204 3.24 -0.62 23.60
N GLU A 205 3.25 0.70 23.61
CA GLU A 205 2.60 1.53 24.63
C GLU A 205 1.14 1.87 24.32
N LEU A 206 0.57 1.33 23.23
CA LEU A 206 -0.83 1.59 22.90
C LEU A 206 -1.76 1.21 24.07
N PRO A 207 -2.69 2.11 24.45
CA PRO A 207 -3.65 1.86 25.51
C PRO A 207 -4.43 0.57 25.33
N GLU A 208 -4.67 -0.14 26.44
CA GLU A 208 -5.37 -1.42 26.45
C GLU A 208 -6.83 -1.29 25.96
N ASP A 209 -7.46 -0.14 26.20
CA ASP A 209 -8.78 0.18 25.69
C ASP A 209 -8.82 0.34 24.17
N ILE A 210 -7.70 0.57 23.50
CA ILE A 210 -7.59 0.59 22.03
C ILE A 210 -7.43 -0.84 21.50
N VAL A 211 -6.49 -1.59 22.07
CA VAL A 211 -6.10 -2.92 21.55
C VAL A 211 -7.20 -3.97 21.74
N LYS A 212 -7.99 -3.91 22.83
CA LYS A 212 -9.04 -4.90 23.12
C LYS A 212 -10.16 -5.00 22.07
N HIS A 213 -10.27 -4.03 21.19
CA HIS A 213 -11.36 -3.93 20.20
C HIS A 213 -11.05 -4.54 18.84
N VAL A 214 -9.82 -5.02 18.66
CA VAL A 214 -9.36 -5.63 17.41
C VAL A 214 -8.91 -7.07 17.65
N LYS A 215 -9.13 -7.93 16.66
CA LYS A 215 -8.71 -9.33 16.70
C LYS A 215 -7.25 -9.46 16.27
N PRO A 216 -6.35 -9.97 17.12
CA PRO A 216 -4.91 -9.96 16.83
C PRO A 216 -4.50 -10.66 15.53
N LYS A 217 -5.18 -11.76 15.18
CA LYS A 217 -4.87 -12.58 13.99
C LYS A 217 -5.34 -11.98 12.67
N SER A 218 -6.29 -11.03 12.70
CA SER A 218 -6.91 -10.46 11.51
C SER A 218 -6.69 -8.95 11.37
N ALA A 219 -6.30 -8.28 12.45
CA ALA A 219 -6.16 -6.84 12.49
C ALA A 219 -4.74 -6.38 12.17
N TYR A 220 -4.68 -5.17 11.61
CA TYR A 220 -3.43 -4.49 11.27
C TYR A 220 -3.27 -3.22 12.11
N ILE A 221 -2.03 -2.89 12.45
CA ILE A 221 -1.64 -1.51 12.72
C ILE A 221 -1.32 -0.89 11.36
N LYS A 222 -2.06 0.16 11.02
CA LYS A 222 -1.91 0.89 9.75
C LYS A 222 -1.39 2.28 10.04
N LEU A 223 -0.11 2.45 9.79
CA LEU A 223 0.57 3.73 9.92
C LEU A 223 0.54 4.48 8.58
N PHE A 224 0.22 5.76 8.64
CA PHE A 224 0.24 6.71 7.54
C PHE A 224 1.11 7.92 7.89
N LEU A 225 1.89 8.44 6.94
CA LEU A 225 2.53 9.73 7.07
C LEU A 225 1.57 10.84 6.63
N ASP A 226 1.63 12.00 7.29
CA ASP A 226 0.80 13.16 6.96
C ASP A 226 1.36 13.85 5.70
N VAL A 227 1.04 13.25 4.55
CA VAL A 227 1.44 13.66 3.20
C VAL A 227 0.16 13.89 2.39
N PRO A 228 0.12 14.90 1.49
CA PRO A 228 -1.05 15.15 0.64
C PRO A 228 -1.49 13.91 -0.14
N VAL A 229 -2.81 13.73 -0.27
CA VAL A 229 -3.42 12.53 -0.85
C VAL A 229 -3.03 12.32 -2.32
N GLU A 230 -2.68 13.39 -3.04
CA GLU A 230 -2.28 13.30 -4.43
C GLU A 230 -0.98 12.47 -4.60
N TYR A 231 -0.06 12.52 -3.63
CA TYR A 231 1.13 11.66 -3.67
C TYR A 231 0.79 10.20 -3.36
N TYR A 232 -0.24 9.96 -2.53
CA TYR A 232 -0.73 8.61 -2.32
C TYR A 232 -1.28 8.00 -3.60
N GLU A 233 -2.03 8.79 -4.37
CA GLU A 233 -2.58 8.37 -5.67
C GLU A 233 -1.48 8.10 -6.69
N LYS A 234 -0.51 9.02 -6.84
CA LYS A 234 0.61 8.83 -7.78
C LYS A 234 1.44 7.59 -7.45
N GLU A 235 1.79 7.35 -6.19
CA GLU A 235 2.52 6.14 -5.79
C GLU A 235 1.68 4.87 -5.95
N TYR A 236 0.37 4.95 -5.73
CA TYR A 236 -0.55 3.84 -5.99
C TYR A 236 -0.58 3.46 -7.47
N ASP A 237 -0.62 4.45 -8.37
CA ASP A 237 -0.58 4.22 -9.81
C ASP A 237 0.71 3.50 -10.22
N LEU A 238 1.86 3.96 -9.71
CA LEU A 238 3.16 3.30 -9.91
C LEU A 238 3.19 1.85 -9.41
N TYR A 239 2.43 1.55 -8.35
CA TYR A 239 2.26 0.19 -7.85
C TYR A 239 1.31 -0.65 -8.71
N ILE A 240 0.16 -0.09 -9.10
CA ILE A 240 -0.96 -0.84 -9.66
C ILE A 240 -0.72 -1.19 -11.12
N TYR A 241 -0.23 -0.25 -11.95
CA TYR A 241 -0.08 -0.46 -13.41
C TYR A 241 0.78 -1.69 -13.74
N PRO A 242 1.96 -1.91 -13.11
CA PRO A 242 2.73 -3.14 -13.35
C PRO A 242 2.07 -4.44 -12.87
N ARG A 243 0.92 -4.36 -12.18
CA ARG A 243 0.25 -5.47 -11.48
C ARG A 243 -1.21 -5.67 -11.87
N ILE A 244 -1.77 -4.84 -12.75
CA ILE A 244 -3.12 -5.03 -13.30
C ILE A 244 -3.19 -6.25 -14.21
N PHE A 245 -2.05 -6.69 -14.76
CA PHE A 245 -1.93 -7.95 -15.48
C PHE A 245 -1.37 -9.05 -14.59
N SER A 246 -1.86 -10.27 -14.75
CA SER A 246 -1.44 -11.43 -13.95
C SER A 246 0.03 -11.77 -14.18
N LYS A 247 0.49 -11.69 -15.43
CA LYS A 247 1.89 -11.88 -15.83
C LYS A 247 2.27 -10.96 -16.98
N ASN A 248 3.22 -10.07 -16.72
CA ASN A 248 3.68 -9.10 -17.72
C ASN A 248 4.29 -9.74 -18.97
N GLN A 249 4.78 -10.98 -18.91
CA GLN A 249 5.36 -11.69 -20.06
C GLN A 249 4.38 -11.90 -21.23
N PHE A 250 3.07 -11.83 -20.97
CA PHE A 250 2.02 -12.01 -21.97
C PHE A 250 1.46 -10.67 -22.48
N ASN A 251 2.01 -9.55 -22.03
CA ASN A 251 1.56 -8.24 -22.48
C ASN A 251 1.97 -8.01 -23.94
N MET A 252 1.19 -7.20 -24.66
CA MET A 252 1.44 -6.78 -26.04
C MET A 252 0.88 -5.38 -26.31
N MET A 253 1.41 -4.68 -27.31
CA MET A 253 0.71 -3.53 -27.89
C MET A 253 -0.32 -4.01 -28.90
N ALA A 254 -1.56 -3.54 -28.77
CA ALA A 254 -2.60 -3.75 -29.75
C ALA A 254 -3.49 -2.49 -29.80
N ASP A 255 -3.78 -2.01 -31.01
CA ASP A 255 -4.58 -0.79 -31.24
C ASP A 255 -4.04 0.47 -30.53
N GLY A 256 -2.72 0.56 -30.34
CA GLY A 256 -2.08 1.67 -29.64
C GLY A 256 -2.13 1.58 -28.11
N GLU A 257 -2.74 0.53 -27.57
CA GLU A 257 -2.88 0.32 -26.13
C GLU A 257 -2.06 -0.88 -25.65
N LEU A 258 -1.59 -0.81 -24.40
CA LEU A 258 -0.98 -1.94 -23.72
C LEU A 258 -2.09 -2.90 -23.24
N LYS A 259 -2.09 -4.13 -23.76
CA LYS A 259 -3.04 -5.19 -23.39
C LYS A 259 -2.31 -6.37 -22.76
N GLY A 260 -2.96 -7.05 -21.83
CA GLY A 260 -2.43 -8.22 -21.11
C GLY A 260 -3.54 -9.04 -20.47
N ILE A 261 -3.19 -10.15 -19.82
CA ILE A 261 -4.15 -11.01 -19.10
C ILE A 261 -4.52 -10.32 -17.79
N PRO A 262 -5.79 -9.92 -17.56
CA PRO A 262 -6.17 -9.19 -16.35
C PRO A 262 -5.90 -9.99 -15.08
N ALA A 263 -5.46 -9.31 -14.01
CA ALA A 263 -5.18 -9.91 -12.71
C ALA A 263 -6.44 -10.17 -11.85
N ILE A 264 -7.60 -9.65 -12.28
CA ILE A 264 -8.91 -9.81 -11.63
C ILE A 264 -9.66 -11.02 -12.20
N ASP A 265 -9.28 -11.48 -13.39
CA ASP A 265 -9.92 -12.61 -14.06
C ASP A 265 -9.10 -13.89 -13.93
N PHE A 266 -9.81 -14.91 -13.43
CA PHE A 266 -9.49 -16.33 -13.33
C PHE A 266 -8.61 -16.83 -12.16
N THR A 267 -9.25 -17.70 -11.38
CA THR A 267 -8.67 -18.77 -10.56
C THR A 267 -7.90 -19.82 -11.36
N VAL A 268 -7.22 -19.46 -12.47
CA VAL A 268 -6.28 -20.39 -13.12
C VAL A 268 -4.95 -20.30 -12.42
N ASN A 269 -4.73 -21.26 -11.53
CA ASN A 269 -3.39 -21.67 -11.16
C ASN A 269 -2.61 -21.95 -12.46
N ASP A 270 -1.54 -21.19 -12.69
CA ASP A 270 -0.67 -21.28 -13.88
C ASP A 270 -0.08 -22.68 -14.14
N ASN A 271 -0.16 -23.57 -13.15
CA ASN A 271 0.36 -24.94 -13.23
C ASN A 271 -0.68 -25.98 -13.70
N LYS A 272 -1.89 -25.57 -14.09
CA LYS A 272 -2.90 -26.51 -14.62
C LYS A 272 -3.24 -26.17 -16.08
N PRO A 273 -2.91 -27.06 -17.03
CA PRO A 273 -3.41 -26.91 -18.39
C PRO A 273 -4.93 -27.05 -18.40
N TYR A 274 -5.58 -26.29 -19.29
CA TYR A 274 -7.01 -26.39 -19.56
C TYR A 274 -7.38 -27.84 -19.94
N GLN A 275 -8.38 -28.40 -19.27
CA GLN A 275 -9.21 -29.48 -19.78
C GLN A 275 -10.58 -28.92 -20.10
#